data_AF-A7ILJ7-F1
#
_entry.id   AF-A7ILJ7-F1
#
_cell.length_a   1.000
_cell.length_b   1.000
_cell.length_c   1.000
_cell.angle_alpha   90.00
_cell.angle_beta   90.00
_cell.angle_gamma   90.00
#
_symmetry.space_group_name_H-M   'P 1'
#
loop_
_entity.id
_entity.type
_entity.pdbx_description
1 polymer ?
#
loop_
_entity_poly.entity_id
_entity_poly.type
_entity_poly.pdbx_seq_one_letter_code
_entity_poly.pdbx_strand_id
1 'polypeptide(L)'
;MGVMLMRLATPILFALALAGCATGQAPRVQVSLPPVPEDIRACAQRHVPKPSGDKPLTEREVYVLISKLKASETAKSGCLARLISLYEAQAAIVVEALK
;
A
#
# COMPACT_ATOMS: atom_id res chain seq x y z
N MET A 1 22.60 -64.66 -8.13
CA MET A 1 22.99 -63.85 -6.95
C MET A 1 23.21 -62.43 -7.44
N GLY A 2 22.41 -61.41 -7.19
CA GLY A 2 21.25 -61.20 -6.35
C GLY A 2 21.06 -59.68 -6.48
N VAL A 3 20.17 -59.25 -7.38
CA VAL A 3 19.89 -57.84 -7.67
C VAL A 3 19.10 -57.29 -6.48
N MET A 4 19.79 -57.01 -5.38
CA MET A 4 19.16 -56.75 -4.08
C MET A 4 19.94 -55.72 -3.28
N LEU A 5 20.44 -54.67 -3.94
CA LEU A 5 21.08 -53.53 -3.25
C LEU A 5 20.53 -52.16 -3.66
N MET A 6 19.46 -52.12 -4.46
CA MET A 6 18.98 -50.90 -5.14
C MET A 6 17.49 -50.63 -4.85
N ARG A 7 16.98 -50.94 -3.65
CA ARG A 7 15.56 -50.72 -3.31
C ARG A 7 15.26 -50.21 -1.90
N LEU A 8 16.25 -49.72 -1.17
CA LEU A 8 16.05 -49.23 0.22
C LEU A 8 16.46 -47.77 0.44
N ALA A 9 17.12 -47.12 -0.52
CA ALA A 9 17.56 -45.73 -0.37
C ALA A 9 16.46 -44.69 -0.69
N THR A 10 15.37 -45.10 -1.33
CA THR A 10 14.38 -44.18 -1.89
C THR A 10 13.30 -43.65 -0.91
N PRO A 11 12.84 -44.37 0.14
CA PRO A 11 11.74 -43.86 0.98
C PRO A 11 12.19 -42.86 2.05
N ILE A 12 13.47 -42.85 2.44
CA ILE A 12 13.97 -41.99 3.54
C ILE A 12 14.07 -40.53 3.09
N LEU A 13 14.49 -40.29 1.85
CA LEU A 13 14.57 -38.94 1.26
C LEU A 13 13.18 -38.31 1.08
N PHE A 14 12.15 -39.12 0.85
CA PHE A 14 10.78 -38.62 0.68
C PHE A 14 10.15 -38.20 2.03
N ALA A 15 10.45 -38.92 3.11
CA ALA A 15 9.95 -38.56 4.45
C ALA A 15 10.52 -37.23 4.97
N LEU A 16 11.78 -36.91 4.64
CA LEU A 16 12.41 -35.63 4.99
C LEU A 16 11.82 -34.45 4.19
N ALA A 17 11.33 -34.68 2.97
CA ALA A 17 10.68 -33.65 2.16
C ALA A 17 9.30 -33.23 2.69
N LEU A 18 8.57 -34.13 3.37
CA LEU A 18 7.27 -33.80 3.97
C LEU A 18 7.36 -33.19 5.38
N ALA A 19 8.47 -33.38 6.10
CA ALA A 19 8.66 -32.76 7.42
C ALA A 19 8.95 -31.25 7.37
N GLY A 20 9.25 -30.70 6.17
CA GLY A 20 9.53 -29.28 5.96
C GLY A 20 8.30 -28.36 5.87
N CYS A 21 7.08 -28.92 5.84
CA CYS A 21 5.82 -28.16 5.88
C CYS A 21 5.13 -28.24 7.25
N ALA A 22 5.90 -28.14 8.34
CA ALA A 22 5.33 -27.64 9.58
C ALA A 22 5.05 -26.15 9.35
N THR A 23 3.82 -25.84 8.94
CA THR A 23 3.32 -24.49 8.76
C THR A 23 3.48 -23.73 10.07
N GLY A 24 4.54 -22.94 10.19
CA GLY A 24 4.67 -21.94 11.23
C GLY A 24 3.57 -20.91 11.02
N GLN A 25 2.44 -21.09 11.71
CA GLN A 25 1.50 -19.99 11.86
C GLN A 25 2.20 -18.96 12.74
N ALA A 26 2.74 -17.92 12.11
CA ALA A 26 3.15 -16.73 12.83
C ALA A 26 1.96 -16.27 13.69
N PRO A 27 2.18 -15.93 14.97
CA PRO A 27 1.11 -15.43 15.83
C PRO A 27 0.43 -14.25 15.12
N ARG A 28 -0.91 -14.31 14.99
CA ARG A 28 -1.67 -13.20 14.42
C ARG A 28 -1.64 -12.04 15.40
N VAL A 29 -0.73 -11.10 15.17
CA VAL A 29 -0.72 -9.82 15.88
C VAL A 29 -1.89 -8.98 15.36
N GLN A 30 -2.87 -8.71 16.21
CA GLN A 30 -3.96 -7.79 15.89
C GLN A 30 -3.45 -6.37 16.12
N VAL A 31 -3.07 -5.68 15.04
CA VAL A 31 -2.76 -4.25 15.10
C VAL A 31 -3.99 -3.46 14.65
N SER A 32 -4.48 -2.58 15.53
CA SER A 32 -5.49 -1.59 15.18
C SER A 32 -4.80 -0.30 14.76
N LEU A 33 -5.02 0.12 13.51
CA LEU A 33 -4.47 1.37 13.00
C LEU A 33 -5.50 2.50 13.18
N PRO A 34 -5.07 3.70 13.62
CA PRO A 34 -5.98 4.82 13.72
C PRO A 34 -6.47 5.24 12.32
N PRO A 35 -7.72 5.69 12.21
CA PRO A 35 -8.27 6.14 10.93
C PRO A 35 -7.53 7.39 10.44
N VAL A 36 -7.55 7.60 9.13
CA VAL A 36 -7.05 8.85 8.54
C VAL A 36 -7.84 10.05 9.09
N PRO A 37 -7.19 11.11 9.57
CA PRO A 37 -7.85 12.35 9.99
C PRO A 37 -8.76 12.95 8.90
N GLU A 38 -9.87 13.55 9.33
CA GLU A 38 -10.88 14.12 8.41
C GLU A 38 -10.32 15.29 7.59
N ASP A 39 -9.43 16.10 8.19
CA ASP A 39 -8.79 17.24 7.52
C ASP A 39 -7.90 16.79 6.35
N ILE A 40 -7.15 15.70 6.52
CA ILE A 40 -6.31 15.11 5.46
C ILE A 40 -7.20 14.56 4.34
N ARG A 41 -8.29 13.89 4.71
CA ARG A 41 -9.25 13.30 3.76
C ARG A 41 -9.95 14.38 2.94
N ALA A 42 -10.46 15.42 3.58
CA ALA A 42 -11.08 16.57 2.94
C ALA A 42 -10.08 17.30 2.03
N CYS A 43 -8.81 17.42 2.46
CA CYS A 43 -7.79 18.03 1.63
C CYS A 43 -7.49 17.24 0.35
N ALA A 44 -7.37 15.91 0.44
CA ALA A 44 -7.13 15.06 -0.72
C ALA A 44 -8.26 15.12 -1.76
N GLN A 45 -9.49 15.40 -1.31
CA GLN A 45 -10.69 15.50 -2.15
C GLN A 45 -10.87 16.88 -2.83
N ARG A 46 -10.05 17.88 -2.48
CA ARG A 46 -10.11 19.19 -3.17
C ARG A 46 -9.88 18.98 -4.66
N HIS A 47 -10.69 19.61 -5.51
CA HIS A 47 -10.53 19.52 -6.95
C HIS A 47 -10.85 20.86 -7.59
N VAL A 48 -10.15 21.17 -8.68
CA VAL A 48 -10.57 22.27 -9.54
C VAL A 48 -11.76 21.76 -10.35
N PRO A 49 -12.92 22.42 -10.26
CA PRO A 49 -14.11 21.99 -10.99
C PRO A 49 -13.88 22.11 -12.50
N LYS A 50 -14.55 21.24 -13.25
CA LYS A 50 -14.60 21.35 -14.71
C LYS A 50 -15.19 22.72 -15.09
N PRO A 51 -14.60 23.44 -16.07
CA PRO A 51 -15.20 24.66 -16.60
C PRO A 51 -16.64 24.39 -17.08
N SER A 52 -17.54 25.31 -16.77
CA SER A 52 -18.96 25.20 -17.11
C SER A 52 -19.24 25.65 -18.55
N GLY A 53 -20.14 24.94 -19.22
CA GLY A 53 -20.67 25.29 -20.53
C GLY A 53 -20.05 24.49 -21.69
N ASP A 54 -20.74 24.53 -22.83
CA ASP A 54 -20.36 23.81 -24.06
C ASP A 54 -19.58 24.68 -25.05
N LYS A 55 -19.26 25.92 -24.66
CA LYS A 55 -18.54 26.87 -25.52
C LYS A 55 -17.02 26.74 -25.33
N PRO A 56 -16.23 27.01 -26.38
CA PRO A 56 -14.78 27.10 -26.25
C PRO A 56 -14.37 28.14 -25.21
N LEU A 57 -13.34 27.82 -24.43
CA LEU A 57 -12.76 28.75 -23.47
C LEU A 57 -12.02 29.86 -24.20
N THR A 58 -12.14 31.09 -23.69
CA THR A 58 -11.26 32.19 -24.07
C THR A 58 -9.86 31.96 -23.51
N GLU A 59 -8.85 32.57 -24.13
CA GLU A 59 -7.46 32.50 -23.68
C GLU A 59 -7.31 32.88 -22.20
N ARG A 60 -7.97 33.96 -21.77
CA ARG A 60 -7.96 34.41 -20.37
C ARG A 60 -8.52 33.35 -19.42
N GLU A 61 -9.60 32.68 -19.78
CA GLU A 61 -10.21 31.63 -18.96
C GLU A 61 -9.29 30.42 -18.83
N VAL A 62 -8.57 30.06 -19.89
CA VAL A 62 -7.56 28.99 -19.86
C VAL A 62 -6.45 29.32 -18.86
N TYR A 63 -5.90 30.54 -18.91
CA TYR A 63 -4.85 30.95 -17.96
C TYR A 63 -5.34 30.94 -16.50
N VAL A 64 -6.57 31.40 -16.25
CA VAL A 64 -7.18 31.34 -14.91
C VAL A 64 -7.37 29.90 -14.47
N LEU A 65 -7.78 28.99 -15.36
CA LEU A 65 -7.93 27.58 -15.03
C LEU A 65 -6.60 26.91 -14.71
N ILE A 66 -5.56 27.16 -15.51
CA ILE A 66 -4.20 26.62 -15.27
C ILE A 66 -3.68 27.07 -13.91
N SER A 67 -3.82 28.37 -13.57
CA SER A 67 -3.34 28.87 -12.28
C SER A 67 -4.07 28.20 -11.10
N LYS A 68 -5.39 27.99 -11.20
CA LYS A 68 -6.17 27.24 -10.21
C LYS A 68 -5.72 25.78 -10.09
N LEU A 69 -5.43 25.11 -11.22
CA LEU A 69 -4.95 23.73 -11.24
C LEU A 69 -3.61 23.60 -10.52
N LYS A 70 -2.63 24.46 -10.84
CA LYS A 70 -1.31 24.46 -10.17
C LYS A 70 -1.43 24.69 -8.66
N ALA A 71 -2.30 25.61 -8.24
CA ALA A 71 -2.56 25.85 -6.82
C ALA A 71 -3.19 24.63 -6.14
N SER A 72 -4.13 23.96 -6.80
CA SER A 72 -4.75 22.74 -6.27
C SER A 72 -3.77 21.58 -6.17
N GLU A 73 -2.88 21.40 -7.15
CA GLU A 73 -1.83 20.37 -7.11
C GLU A 73 -0.88 20.60 -5.95
N THR A 74 -0.42 21.84 -5.77
CA THR A 74 0.45 22.21 -4.64
C THR A 74 -0.21 21.89 -3.30
N ALA A 75 -1.49 22.24 -3.15
CA ALA A 75 -2.25 21.93 -1.93
C ALA A 75 -2.40 20.41 -1.70
N LYS A 76 -2.68 19.63 -2.76
CA LYS A 76 -2.78 18.17 -2.68
C LYS A 76 -1.46 17.53 -2.27
N SER A 77 -0.35 17.98 -2.83
CA SER A 77 0.99 17.48 -2.48
C SER A 77 1.29 17.64 -1.00
N GLY A 78 0.94 18.80 -0.41
CA GLY A 78 1.09 19.02 1.04
C GLY A 78 0.24 18.07 1.89
N CYS A 79 -0.92 17.65 1.40
CA CYS A 79 -1.79 16.70 2.10
C CYS A 79 -1.34 15.25 1.91
N LEU A 80 -0.81 14.92 0.73
CA LEU A 80 -0.15 13.63 0.49
C LEU A 80 1.07 13.46 1.40
N ALA A 81 1.90 14.48 1.55
CA ALA A 81 3.06 14.45 2.45
C ALA A 81 2.64 14.15 3.89
N ARG A 82 1.60 14.83 4.39
CA ARG A 82 1.03 14.56 5.73
C ARG A 82 0.49 13.14 5.86
N LEU A 83 -0.18 12.63 4.83
CA LEU A 83 -0.70 11.26 4.82
C LEU A 83 0.44 10.23 4.86
N ILE A 84 1.52 10.45 4.11
CA ILE A 84 2.71 9.60 4.13
C ILE A 84 3.30 9.57 5.54
N SER A 85 3.54 10.74 6.16
CA SER A 85 4.09 10.79 7.53
C SER A 85 3.22 10.06 8.55
N LEU A 86 1.89 10.12 8.40
CA LEU A 86 0.96 9.38 9.25
C LEU A 86 1.13 7.86 9.09
N TYR A 87 1.23 7.37 7.86
CA TYR A 87 1.44 5.95 7.61
C TYR A 87 2.84 5.45 8.01
N GLU A 88 3.87 6.29 7.87
CA GLU A 88 5.21 5.97 8.37
C GLU A 88 5.23 5.83 9.89
N ALA A 89 4.56 6.74 10.61
CA ALA A 89 4.40 6.63 12.07
C ALA A 89 3.62 5.37 12.47
N GLN A 90 2.57 5.02 11.73
CA GLN A 90 1.81 3.78 11.95
C GLN A 90 2.65 2.52 11.68
N ALA A 91 3.46 2.54 10.62
CA ALA A 91 4.35 1.43 10.30
C ALA A 91 5.39 1.18 11.39
N ALA A 92 5.93 2.23 12.01
CA ALA A 92 6.85 2.11 13.15
C ALA A 92 6.20 1.35 14.33
N ILE A 93 4.94 1.66 14.65
CA ILE A 93 4.16 0.99 15.72
C ILE A 93 3.98 -0.50 15.39
N VAL A 94 3.63 -0.82 14.14
CA VAL A 94 3.47 -2.22 13.69
C VAL A 94 4.79 -2.98 13.83
N VAL A 95 5.90 -2.37 13.40
CA VAL A 95 7.23 -3.00 13.48
C VAL A 95 7.64 -3.27 14.93
N GLU A 96 7.35 -2.36 15.86
CA GLU A 96 7.59 -2.59 17.29
C GLU A 96 6.71 -3.71 17.86
N ALA A 97 5.44 -3.78 17.46
CA ALA A 97 4.52 -4.83 17.91
C ALA A 97 4.86 -6.24 17.41
N LEU A 98 5.75 -6.35 16.42
CA LEU A 98 6.21 -7.61 15.82
C LEU A 98 7.58 -8.08 16.35
N LYS A 99 8.25 -7.26 17.17
CA LYS A 99 9.52 -7.63 17.84
C LYS A 99 9.25 -8.32 19.17
#